data_AF-A0A7V1SAK5-F1
#
_entry.id   AF-A0A7V1SAK5-F1
#
_cell.length_a   1.000
_cell.length_b   1.000
_cell.length_c   1.000
_cell.angle_alpha   90.00
_cell.angle_beta   90.00
_cell.angle_gamma   90.00
#
_symmetry.space_group_name_H-M   'P 1'
#
loop_
_entity.id
_entity.type
_entity.pdbx_description
1 polymer ?
#
loop_
_entity_poly.entity_id
_entity_poly.type
_entity_poly.pdbx_seq_one_letter_code
_entity_poly.pdbx_strand_id
1 'polypeptide(L)'
;MAATKQMTLQERIYQIDHIQARRFAKLTGEALEIATEGIIRHLRACARMDVNPDASAVREIIDDALNGRRVFAESVDEIRSTS
;
A
#
# COMPACT_ATOMS: atom_id res chain seq x y z
N MET A 1 18.96 8.76 22.90
CA MET A 1 17.93 8.88 21.85
C MET A 1 17.77 7.52 21.21
N ALA A 2 16.65 6.83 21.42
CA ALA A 2 16.38 5.59 20.70
C ALA A 2 16.11 5.97 19.24
N ALA A 3 16.95 5.52 18.32
CA ALA A 3 16.65 5.61 16.90
C ALA A 3 15.34 4.82 16.69
N THR A 4 14.25 5.53 16.39
CA THR A 4 13.02 4.90 15.93
C THR A 4 13.39 4.17 14.64
N LYS A 5 13.56 2.84 14.73
CA LYS A 5 13.85 2.00 13.58
C LYS A 5 12.76 2.30 12.55
N GLN A 6 13.12 3.00 11.47
CA GLN A 6 12.18 3.33 10.41
C GLN A 6 11.71 2.01 9.81
N MET A 7 10.47 1.64 10.13
CA MET A 7 9.89 0.39 9.68
C MET A 7 9.63 0.48 8.19
N THR A 8 10.24 -0.43 7.45
CA THR A 8 10.14 -0.53 6.00
C THR A 8 8.71 -0.81 5.56
N LEU A 9 8.39 -0.53 4.28
CA LEU A 9 7.07 -0.84 3.75
C LEU A 9 6.77 -2.35 3.82
N GLN A 10 7.77 -3.19 3.57
CA GLN A 10 7.63 -4.64 3.70
C GLN A 10 7.31 -5.07 5.14
N GLU A 11 7.97 -4.50 6.14
CA GLU A 11 7.66 -4.76 7.56
C GLU A 11 6.24 -4.29 7.92
N ARG A 12 5.77 -3.16 7.36
CA ARG A 12 4.37 -2.71 7.52
C ARG A 12 3.38 -3.69 6.92
N ILE A 13 3.65 -4.17 5.70
CA ILE A 13 2.81 -5.18 5.07
C ILE A 13 2.83 -6.47 5.89
N TYR A 14 3.98 -6.85 6.46
CA TYR A 14 4.10 -8.05 7.29
C TYR A 14 3.24 -8.00 8.55
N GLN A 15 3.06 -6.82 9.15
CA GLN A 15 2.14 -6.63 10.27
C GLN A 15 0.66 -6.79 9.88
N ILE A 16 0.32 -6.56 8.61
CA ILE A 16 -1.03 -6.71 8.06
C ILE A 16 -1.26 -8.17 7.68
N ASP A 17 -0.39 -8.69 6.81
CA ASP A 17 -0.43 -10.07 6.34
C ASP A 17 0.95 -10.52 5.84
N HIS A 18 1.45 -11.60 6.45
CA HIS A 18 2.74 -12.19 6.12
C HIS A 18 2.78 -12.78 4.69
N ILE A 19 1.64 -13.22 4.15
CA ILE A 19 1.56 -13.75 2.78
C ILE A 19 1.74 -12.61 1.78
N GLN A 20 1.01 -11.51 1.93
CA GLN A 20 1.15 -10.34 1.06
C GLN A 20 2.55 -9.72 1.16
N ALA A 21 3.17 -9.69 2.34
CA ALA A 21 4.53 -9.19 2.50
C ALA A 21 5.54 -10.00 1.67
N ARG A 22 5.36 -11.33 1.64
CA ARG A 22 6.20 -12.23 0.83
C ARG A 22 5.92 -12.08 -0.67
N ARG A 23 4.69 -11.79 -1.08
CA ARG A 23 4.34 -11.50 -2.49
C ARG A 23 4.96 -10.18 -2.94
N PHE A 24 4.81 -9.14 -2.13
CA PHE A 24 5.38 -7.82 -2.36
C PHE A 24 6.91 -7.87 -2.50
N ALA A 25 7.60 -8.60 -1.62
CA ALA A 25 9.06 -8.75 -1.64
C ALA A 25 9.61 -9.42 -2.92
N LYS A 26 8.76 -10.09 -3.71
CA LYS A 26 9.14 -10.69 -4.99
C LYS A 26 8.91 -9.77 -6.18
N LEU A 27 8.22 -8.65 -5.99
CA LEU A 27 7.98 -7.68 -7.06
C LEU A 27 9.30 -6.99 -7.44
N THR A 28 9.43 -6.69 -8.72
CA THR A 28 10.57 -5.97 -9.28
C THR A 28 10.09 -5.07 -10.42
N GLY A 29 10.92 -4.09 -10.80
CA GLY A 29 10.61 -3.16 -11.89
C GLY A 29 9.29 -2.41 -11.68
N GLU A 30 8.55 -2.22 -12.77
CA GLU A 30 7.31 -1.44 -12.76
C GLU A 30 6.25 -1.98 -11.78
N ALA A 31 6.13 -3.30 -11.64
CA ALA A 31 5.19 -3.90 -10.69
C ALA A 31 5.52 -3.52 -9.23
N LEU A 32 6.81 -3.43 -8.88
CA LEU A 32 7.22 -2.98 -7.55
C LEU A 32 6.87 -1.51 -7.35
N GLU A 33 7.09 -0.66 -8.34
CA GLU A 33 6.79 0.76 -8.27
C GLU A 33 5.29 1.01 -8.09
N ILE A 34 4.45 0.35 -8.91
CA ILE A 34 2.99 0.43 -8.84
C ILE A 34 2.48 -0.06 -7.47
N ALA A 35 2.93 -1.23 -7.02
CA ALA A 35 2.49 -1.77 -5.73
C ALA A 35 2.95 -0.88 -4.56
N THR A 36 4.17 -0.34 -4.62
CA THR A 36 4.70 0.55 -3.58
C THR A 36 3.84 1.79 -3.45
N GLU A 37 3.53 2.45 -4.57
CA GLU A 37 2.68 3.63 -4.58
C GLU A 37 1.28 3.34 -4.03
N GLY A 38 0.64 2.27 -4.52
CA GLY A 38 -0.71 1.89 -4.10
C GLY A 38 -0.80 1.56 -2.62
N ILE A 39 0.14 0.78 -2.09
CA ILE A 39 0.13 0.41 -0.67
C ILE A 39 0.39 1.65 0.19
N ILE A 40 1.32 2.54 -0.17
CA ILE A 40 1.54 3.78 0.58
C ILE A 40 0.27 4.65 0.60
N ARG A 41 -0.43 4.78 -0.53
CA ARG A 41 -1.70 5.51 -0.59
C ARG A 41 -2.77 4.87 0.29
N HIS A 42 -2.93 3.55 0.23
CA HIS A 42 -3.86 2.81 1.08
C HIS A 42 -3.58 3.01 2.57
N LEU A 43 -2.32 2.85 2.99
CA LEU A 43 -1.92 3.06 4.39
C LEU A 43 -2.17 4.50 4.86
N ARG A 44 -1.94 5.50 4.00
CA ARG A 44 -2.24 6.90 4.31
C ARG A 44 -3.74 7.14 4.43
N ALA A 45 -4.56 6.55 3.56
CA ALA A 45 -6.01 6.63 3.65
C ALA A 45 -6.53 6.00 4.95
N CYS A 46 -6.05 4.80 5.28
CA CYS A 46 -6.36 4.12 6.54
C CYS A 46 -6.01 4.99 7.76
N ALA A 47 -4.82 5.58 7.77
CA ALA A 47 -4.39 6.47 8.85
C ALA A 47 -5.23 7.76 8.95
N ARG A 48 -5.68 8.33 7.82
CA ARG A 48 -6.56 9.52 7.81
C ARG A 48 -7.96 9.22 8.32
N MET A 49 -8.48 8.04 8.01
CA MET A 49 -9.83 7.60 8.36
C MET A 49 -9.89 6.90 9.73
N ASP A 50 -8.75 6.74 10.42
CA ASP A 50 -8.61 6.00 11.68
C ASP A 50 -9.14 4.55 11.57
N VAL A 51 -8.84 3.89 10.45
CA VAL A 51 -9.20 2.49 10.19
C VAL A 51 -7.95 1.63 10.04
N ASN A 52 -8.05 0.37 10.42
CA ASN A 52 -6.96 -0.59 10.22
C ASN A 52 -6.86 -0.98 8.74
N PRO A 53 -5.65 -1.05 8.17
CA PRO A 53 -5.44 -1.52 6.81
C PRO A 53 -5.80 -3.01 6.68
N ASP A 54 -6.40 -3.37 5.55
CA ASP A 54 -6.93 -4.71 5.31
C ASP A 54 -6.04 -5.51 4.34
N ALA A 55 -5.88 -6.80 4.63
CA ALA A 55 -5.06 -7.70 3.83
C ALA A 55 -5.60 -7.89 2.40
N SER A 56 -6.92 -7.84 2.20
CA SER A 56 -7.56 -7.96 0.89
C SER A 56 -7.27 -6.76 0.01
N ALA A 57 -7.30 -5.55 0.57
CA ALA A 57 -6.94 -4.33 -0.16
C ALA A 57 -5.46 -4.36 -0.61
N VAL A 58 -4.55 -4.78 0.28
CA VAL A 58 -3.14 -4.97 -0.07
C VAL A 58 -2.97 -6.04 -1.16
N ARG A 59 -3.73 -7.14 -1.08
CA ARG A 59 -3.72 -8.21 -2.09
C ARG A 59 -4.15 -7.67 -3.46
N GLU A 60 -5.25 -6.92 -3.52
CA GLU A 60 -5.77 -6.34 -4.77
C GLU A 60 -4.77 -5.38 -5.40
N ILE A 61 -4.12 -4.52 -4.60
CA ILE A 61 -3.07 -3.62 -5.11
C ILE A 61 -1.90 -4.40 -5.70
N ILE A 62 -1.45 -5.48 -5.04
CA ILE A 62 -0.38 -6.34 -5.57
C ILE A 62 -0.83 -7.04 -6.85
N ASP A 63 -2.07 -7.53 -6.91
CA ASP A 63 -2.64 -8.18 -8.09
C ASP A 63 -2.73 -7.21 -9.27
N ASP A 64 -3.21 -5.98 -9.05
CA ASP A 64 -3.26 -4.95 -10.08
C ASP A 64 -1.87 -4.53 -10.56
N ALA A 65 -0.91 -4.40 -9.65
CA ALA A 65 0.48 -4.11 -10.00
C ALA A 65 1.11 -5.20 -10.87
N LEU A 66 0.85 -6.48 -10.58
CA LEU A 66 1.28 -7.61 -11.41
C LEU A 66 0.64 -7.60 -12.80
N ASN A 67 -0.55 -7.00 -12.93
CA ASN A 67 -1.23 -6.80 -14.20
C ASN A 67 -0.84 -5.46 -14.89
N GLY A 68 0.09 -4.69 -14.33
CA GLY A 68 0.49 -3.37 -14.85
C GLY A 68 -0.58 -2.29 -14.69
N ARG A 69 -1.59 -2.50 -13.84
CA ARG A 69 -2.68 -1.54 -13.61
C ARG A 69 -2.36 -0.65 -12.41
N ARG A 70 -2.38 0.66 -12.62
CA ARG A 70 -2.32 1.69 -11.57
C ARG A 70 -3.72 2.05 -11.06
N VAL A 71 -4.51 1.04 -10.66
CA VAL A 71 -5.82 1.28 -10.05
C VAL A 71 -5.61 1.42 -8.56
N PHE A 72 -5.64 2.66 -8.08
CA PHE A 72 -5.65 2.95 -6.67
C PHE A 72 -7.02 3.51 -6.35
N ALA A 73 -7.67 3.04 -5.28
CA ALA A 73 -8.90 3.65 -4.81
C ALA A 73 -8.63 5.14 -4.55
N GLU A 74 -9.14 6.02 -5.43
CA GLU A 74 -9.11 7.45 -5.19
C GLU A 74 -9.87 7.67 -3.88
N SER A 75 -9.19 8.20 -2.87
CA SER A 75 -9.90 8.73 -1.72
C SER A 75 -10.74 9.87 -2.29
N VAL A 76 -12.07 9.77 -2.16
CA VAL A 76 -13.07 10.77 -2.60
C VAL A 76 -12.77 12.21 -2.13
N ASP A 77 -11.83 12.39 -1.20
CA ASP A 77 -11.29 13.68 -0.76
C ASP A 77 -10.38 14.38 -1.78
N GLU A 78 -9.70 13.68 -2.70
CA GLU A 78 -8.82 14.34 -3.69
C GLU A 78 -9.64 15.03 -4.80
N ILE A 79 -10.88 14.59 -5.02
CA ILE A 79 -11.83 15.18 -5.99
C ILE A 79 -12.39 16.52 -5.48
N ARG A 80 -12.27 16.83 -4.17
CA ARG A 80 -12.89 18.02 -3.54
C ARG A 80 -12.00 19.26 -3.43
N SER A 81 -10.76 19.23 -3.93
CA SER A 81 -9.87 20.41 -3.88
C SER A 81 -9.83 21.25 -5.16
N THR A 82 -10.69 20.99 -6.15
CA THR A 82 -10.80 21.81 -7.38
C THR A 82 -12.26 21.97 -7.85
N SER A 83 -13.15 22.52 -7.02
CA SER A 83 -14.45 23.07 -7.45
C SER A 83 -14.93 24.16 -6.51
#